data_AF-A0A9D5ZVE0-F1
#
_entry.id   AF-A0A9D5ZVE0-F1
#
_cell.length_a   1.000
_cell.length_b   1.000
_cell.length_c   1.000
_cell.angle_alpha   90.00
_cell.angle_beta   90.00
_cell.angle_gamma   90.00
#
_symmetry.space_group_name_H-M   'P 1'
#
loop_
_entity.id
_entity.type
_entity.pdbx_description
1 polymer ?
#
loop_
_entity_poly.entity_id
_entity_poly.type
_entity_poly.pdbx_seq_one_letter_code
_entity_poly.pdbx_strand_id
1 'polypeptide(L)'
;MAKKTANPVDVRGEALSTALSTIERKYGAGSVMRMDQDAHAAIPIIPTGSIGLNLALGVGGIPRGRVTEIYGPESSGKTTLALHIIAEAQKRGGTAAFIDAEHALDIQYARRLGVNTEELLISQPDFGEQALDIADLLVRSGAVDVVVIDSVAALIPQAELEGEMGETQVGGQARLMSHALRKLTGTIHKSHTSVIFINQIRMKIGMTGYGNPETTTGGHALKFYASVRLDIRKIQTLKDKEEVYGSRTRVKVVKNKVAPPFREAQFDILYGTGISREGELLDLGSEAGIVDKSGAWFSFGSERLGQGRENVRDFLRENTAMREQIEAKLLEHLGLTNPMVEVAS
;
A
#
# COMPACT_ATOMS: atom_id res chain seq x y z
N MET A 1 -12.64 -50.07 44.72
CA MET A 1 -12.92 -49.30 43.49
C MET A 1 -11.64 -48.61 43.06
N ALA A 2 -10.98 -49.11 42.01
CA ALA A 2 -9.70 -48.59 41.56
C ALA A 2 -9.89 -47.23 40.87
N LYS A 3 -9.16 -46.21 41.33
CA LYS A 3 -9.13 -44.87 40.77
C LYS A 3 -8.51 -44.98 39.37
N LYS A 4 -9.34 -44.83 38.33
CA LYS A 4 -8.90 -44.77 36.93
C LYS A 4 -7.85 -43.66 36.81
N THR A 5 -6.58 -44.01 36.65
CA THR A 5 -5.49 -43.05 36.43
C THR A 5 -5.74 -42.39 35.08
N ALA A 6 -6.12 -41.10 35.10
CA ALA A 6 -6.38 -40.32 33.91
C ALA A 6 -5.13 -40.26 33.03
N ASN A 7 -5.31 -40.41 31.73
CA ASN A 7 -4.22 -40.43 30.76
C ASN A 7 -3.53 -39.04 30.78
N PRO A 8 -2.19 -38.94 30.81
CA PRO A 8 -1.49 -37.64 30.93
C PRO A 8 -1.81 -36.64 29.81
N VAL A 9 -2.24 -37.14 28.65
CA VAL A 9 -2.68 -36.34 27.49
C VAL A 9 -4.03 -35.64 27.77
N ASP A 10 -4.95 -36.32 28.45
CA ASP A 10 -6.28 -35.79 28.78
C ASP A 10 -6.17 -34.67 29.83
N VAL A 11 -5.29 -34.84 30.82
CA VAL A 11 -5.02 -33.82 31.86
C VAL A 11 -4.43 -32.54 31.25
N ARG A 12 -3.57 -32.66 30.25
CA ARG A 12 -3.01 -31.50 29.52
C ARG A 12 -4.09 -30.81 28.67
N GLY A 13 -5.01 -31.56 28.08
CA GLY A 13 -6.14 -31.03 27.32
C GLY A 13 -7.11 -30.23 28.19
N GLU A 14 -7.49 -30.75 29.36
CA GLU A 14 -8.35 -30.06 30.32
C GLU A 14 -7.70 -28.79 30.88
N ALA A 15 -6.41 -28.85 31.26
CA ALA A 15 -5.67 -27.69 31.72
C ALA A 15 -5.57 -26.59 30.64
N LEU A 16 -5.33 -27.00 29.39
CA LEU A 16 -5.31 -26.08 28.25
C LEU A 16 -6.69 -25.44 28.03
N SER A 17 -7.77 -26.21 28.05
CA SER A 17 -9.13 -25.68 27.87
C SER A 17 -9.49 -24.67 28.96
N THR A 18 -9.13 -24.94 30.21
CA THR A 18 -9.37 -24.05 31.35
C THR A 18 -8.58 -22.75 31.21
N ALA A 19 -7.32 -22.84 30.75
CA ALA A 19 -6.50 -21.68 30.47
C ALA A 19 -7.09 -20.83 29.34
N LEU A 20 -7.52 -21.45 28.24
CA LEU A 20 -8.16 -20.76 27.11
C LEU A 20 -9.44 -20.03 27.54
N SER A 21 -10.35 -20.71 28.26
CA SER A 21 -11.58 -20.08 28.76
C SER A 21 -11.31 -18.95 29.76
N THR A 22 -10.25 -19.08 30.57
CA THR A 22 -9.82 -18.01 31.49
C THR A 22 -9.30 -16.80 30.73
N ILE A 23 -8.53 -17.01 29.68
CA ILE A 23 -8.00 -15.96 28.81
C ILE A 23 -9.15 -15.24 28.11
N GLU A 24 -10.07 -15.97 27.48
CA GLU A 24 -11.24 -15.38 26.80
C GLU A 24 -12.13 -14.57 27.75
N ARG A 25 -12.42 -15.10 28.95
CA ARG A 25 -13.21 -14.39 29.95
C ARG A 25 -12.54 -13.10 30.42
N LYS A 26 -11.20 -13.09 30.55
CA LYS A 26 -10.44 -11.96 31.08
C LYS A 26 -10.15 -10.89 30.01
N TYR A 27 -9.96 -11.30 28.76
CA TYR A 27 -9.46 -10.42 27.70
C TYR A 27 -10.40 -10.31 26.47
N GLY A 28 -11.56 -10.98 26.50
CA GLY A 28 -12.57 -10.96 25.45
C GLY A 28 -12.48 -12.16 24.50
N ALA A 29 -13.58 -12.42 23.79
CA ALA A 29 -13.65 -13.43 22.75
C ALA A 29 -12.60 -13.15 21.65
N GLY A 30 -11.92 -14.20 21.16
CA GLY A 30 -10.87 -14.08 20.14
C GLY A 30 -9.50 -13.63 20.67
N SER A 31 -9.33 -13.45 21.99
CA SER A 31 -8.03 -13.12 22.60
C SER A 31 -7.00 -14.25 22.53
N VAL A 32 -7.46 -15.49 22.39
CA VAL A 32 -6.63 -16.66 22.09
C VAL A 32 -7.42 -17.61 21.19
N MET A 33 -6.80 -18.07 20.11
CA MET A 33 -7.43 -18.95 19.13
C MET A 33 -6.45 -20.05 18.73
N ARG A 34 -6.96 -21.23 18.39
CA ARG A 34 -6.14 -22.23 17.70
C ARG A 34 -5.94 -21.74 16.27
N MET A 35 -4.68 -21.72 15.83
CA MET A 35 -4.36 -21.40 14.43
C MET A 35 -4.91 -22.55 13.58
N ASP A 36 -5.98 -22.31 12.84
CA ASP A 36 -6.50 -23.29 11.89
C ASP A 36 -5.47 -23.44 10.77
N GLN A 37 -5.07 -24.68 10.46
CA GLN A 37 -4.08 -24.93 9.40
C GLN A 37 -4.64 -24.60 8.01
N ASP A 38 -5.97 -24.63 7.87
CA ASP A 38 -6.71 -24.27 6.65
C ASP A 38 -7.22 -22.82 6.64
N ALA A 39 -7.11 -22.08 7.76
CA ALA A 39 -7.44 -20.66 7.79
C ALA A 39 -6.25 -19.82 7.31
N HIS A 40 -5.88 -20.01 6.04
CA HIS A 40 -5.42 -18.87 5.25
C HIS A 40 -6.63 -17.93 5.05
N ALA A 41 -7.10 -17.30 6.14
CA ALA A 41 -8.13 -16.28 6.06
C ALA A 41 -7.64 -15.24 5.05
N ALA A 42 -8.35 -15.11 3.93
CA ALA A 42 -8.03 -14.17 2.89
C ALA A 42 -7.91 -12.79 3.54
N ILE A 43 -6.69 -12.25 3.60
CA ILE A 43 -6.42 -10.97 4.24
C ILE A 43 -7.16 -9.93 3.41
N PRO A 44 -8.11 -9.16 3.98
CA PRO A 44 -8.82 -8.16 3.19
C PRO A 44 -7.84 -7.13 2.64
N ILE A 45 -8.03 -6.68 1.40
CA ILE A 45 -7.11 -5.78 0.71
C ILE A 45 -7.79 -4.53 0.15
N ILE A 46 -6.97 -3.55 -0.20
CA ILE A 46 -7.32 -2.40 -1.05
C ILE A 46 -6.41 -2.45 -2.28
N PRO A 47 -6.95 -2.53 -3.51
CA PRO A 47 -6.12 -2.53 -4.72
C PRO A 47 -5.28 -1.26 -4.81
N THR A 48 -4.12 -1.37 -5.47
CA THR A 48 -3.18 -0.25 -5.59
C THR A 48 -3.45 0.71 -6.73
N GLY A 49 -4.41 0.38 -7.61
CA GLY A 49 -4.60 1.03 -8.90
C GLY A 49 -3.61 0.57 -9.98
N SER A 50 -2.63 -0.28 -9.64
CA SER A 50 -1.72 -0.94 -10.60
C SER A 50 -1.92 -2.46 -10.58
N ILE A 51 -2.13 -3.05 -11.76
CA ILE A 51 -2.31 -4.51 -11.91
C ILE A 51 -1.01 -5.23 -11.56
N GLY A 52 0.11 -4.74 -12.09
CA GLY A 52 1.43 -5.30 -11.83
C GLY A 52 1.80 -5.25 -10.35
N LEU A 53 1.49 -4.14 -9.66
CA LEU A 53 1.78 -4.01 -8.24
C LEU A 53 0.88 -4.90 -7.38
N ASN A 54 -0.39 -5.06 -7.73
CA ASN A 54 -1.28 -6.01 -7.06
C ASN A 54 -0.75 -7.45 -7.13
N LEU A 55 -0.22 -7.85 -8.29
CA LEU A 55 0.44 -9.15 -8.50
C LEU A 55 1.76 -9.28 -7.70
N ALA A 56 2.59 -8.23 -7.72
CA ALA A 56 3.84 -8.20 -6.97
C ALA A 56 3.62 -8.30 -5.46
N LEU A 57 2.52 -7.74 -4.95
CA LEU A 57 2.11 -7.86 -3.55
C LEU A 57 1.65 -9.27 -3.17
N GLY A 58 1.25 -10.09 -4.15
CA GLY A 58 0.87 -11.51 -3.98
C GLY A 58 -0.50 -11.74 -3.33
N VAL A 59 -1.06 -10.73 -2.65
CA VAL A 59 -2.41 -10.74 -2.07
C VAL A 59 -3.40 -9.85 -2.84
N GLY A 60 -2.98 -9.24 -3.96
CA GLY A 60 -3.83 -8.42 -4.81
C GLY A 60 -3.98 -6.96 -4.40
N GLY A 61 -3.33 -6.50 -3.33
CA GLY A 61 -3.39 -5.10 -2.90
C GLY A 61 -2.73 -4.83 -1.55
N ILE A 62 -2.94 -3.62 -1.01
CA ILE A 62 -2.51 -3.24 0.33
C ILE A 62 -3.37 -3.96 1.38
N PRO A 63 -2.77 -4.66 2.36
CA PRO A 63 -3.54 -5.38 3.37
C PRO A 63 -4.20 -4.41 4.37
N ARG A 64 -5.51 -4.62 4.58
CA ARG A 64 -6.32 -3.93 5.59
C ARG A 64 -5.89 -4.29 7.00
N GLY A 65 -6.07 -3.35 7.91
CA GLY A 65 -5.68 -3.48 9.31
C GLY A 65 -4.17 -3.63 9.50
N ARG A 66 -3.37 -3.08 8.59
CA ARG A 66 -1.90 -3.13 8.62
C ARG A 66 -1.29 -1.78 8.26
N VAL A 67 -0.02 -1.63 8.66
CA VAL A 67 0.82 -0.50 8.27
C VAL A 67 1.56 -0.81 6.97
N THR A 68 1.57 0.12 6.03
CA THR A 68 2.37 0.09 4.79
C THR A 68 3.26 1.32 4.73
N GLU A 69 4.52 1.15 4.33
CA GLU A 69 5.42 2.28 4.04
C GLU A 69 5.68 2.35 2.53
N ILE A 70 5.44 3.51 1.93
CA ILE A 70 5.81 3.82 0.54
C ILE A 70 6.94 4.84 0.59
N TYR A 71 8.14 4.44 0.16
CA TYR A 71 9.30 5.31 0.20
C TYR A 71 10.06 5.33 -1.12
N GLY A 72 10.81 6.39 -1.35
CA GLY A 72 11.50 6.59 -2.62
C GLY A 72 12.05 8.01 -2.77
N PRO A 73 12.79 8.28 -3.85
CA PRO A 73 13.27 9.62 -4.19
C PRO A 73 12.12 10.63 -4.34
N GLU A 74 12.46 11.91 -4.36
CA GLU A 74 11.53 12.95 -4.78
C GLU A 74 11.02 12.70 -6.20
N SER A 75 9.78 13.11 -6.47
CA SER A 75 9.14 12.93 -7.78
C SER A 75 9.12 11.48 -8.31
N SER A 76 9.22 10.48 -7.44
CA SER A 76 9.15 9.07 -7.84
C SER A 76 7.72 8.53 -8.00
N GLY A 77 6.71 9.30 -7.57
CA GLY A 77 5.30 8.90 -7.64
C GLY A 77 4.70 8.37 -6.34
N LYS A 78 5.34 8.59 -5.17
CA LYS A 78 4.84 8.15 -3.85
C LYS A 78 3.40 8.59 -3.58
N THR A 79 3.17 9.90 -3.63
CA THR A 79 1.85 10.50 -3.41
C THR A 79 0.85 10.08 -4.48
N THR A 80 1.27 10.02 -5.76
CA THR A 80 0.43 9.49 -6.85
C THR A 80 -0.06 8.07 -6.55
N LEU A 81 0.83 7.16 -6.14
CA LEU A 81 0.46 5.78 -5.78
C LEU A 81 -0.51 5.75 -4.58
N ALA A 82 -0.26 6.56 -3.56
CA ALA A 82 -1.16 6.65 -2.40
C ALA A 82 -2.55 7.18 -2.79
N LEU A 83 -2.63 8.16 -3.69
CA LEU A 83 -3.89 8.69 -4.21
C LEU A 83 -4.65 7.65 -5.04
N HIS A 84 -3.96 6.81 -5.83
CA HIS A 84 -4.61 5.67 -6.49
C HIS A 84 -5.18 4.65 -5.52
N ILE A 85 -4.46 4.35 -4.42
CA ILE A 85 -4.97 3.46 -3.37
C ILE A 85 -6.23 4.08 -2.70
N ILE A 86 -6.23 5.39 -2.45
CA ILE A 86 -7.41 6.11 -1.96
C ILE A 86 -8.58 6.01 -2.95
N ALA A 87 -8.33 6.27 -4.23
CA ALA A 87 -9.36 6.20 -5.27
C ALA A 87 -9.96 4.78 -5.34
N GLU A 88 -9.14 3.73 -5.26
CA GLU A 88 -9.61 2.34 -5.23
C GLU A 88 -10.39 1.99 -3.96
N ALA A 89 -10.03 2.56 -2.80
CA ALA A 89 -10.82 2.41 -1.58
C ALA A 89 -12.20 3.07 -1.72
N GLN A 90 -12.25 4.32 -2.22
CA GLN A 90 -13.50 5.07 -2.39
C GLN A 90 -14.42 4.46 -3.45
N LYS A 91 -13.88 3.95 -4.56
CA LYS A 91 -14.67 3.21 -5.58
C LYS A 91 -15.39 2.00 -5.00
N ARG A 92 -14.89 1.44 -3.91
CA ARG A 92 -15.46 0.29 -3.20
C ARG A 92 -16.35 0.72 -2.02
N GLY A 93 -16.75 1.98 -1.96
CA GLY A 93 -17.58 2.55 -0.91
C GLY A 93 -16.85 2.82 0.41
N GLY A 94 -15.52 2.74 0.43
CA GLY A 94 -14.71 2.98 1.62
C GLY A 94 -14.44 4.46 1.87
N THR A 95 -14.22 4.80 3.14
CA THR A 95 -13.86 6.15 3.58
C THR A 95 -12.35 6.32 3.64
N ALA A 96 -11.83 7.43 3.13
CA ALA A 96 -10.40 7.72 3.10
C ALA A 96 -10.06 9.00 3.87
N ALA A 97 -8.88 9.02 4.48
CA ALA A 97 -8.30 10.21 5.08
C ALA A 97 -6.86 10.44 4.60
N PHE A 98 -6.49 11.71 4.45
CA PHE A 98 -5.16 12.16 4.06
C PHE A 98 -4.63 13.18 5.07
N ILE A 99 -3.55 12.83 5.75
CA ILE A 99 -2.81 13.70 6.66
C ILE A 99 -1.65 14.31 5.87
N ASP A 100 -1.85 15.52 5.38
CA ASP A 100 -0.90 16.28 4.56
C ASP A 100 0.02 17.10 5.47
N ALA A 101 1.04 16.45 6.02
CA ALA A 101 2.09 17.09 6.80
C ALA A 101 3.09 17.87 5.93
N GLU A 102 3.21 17.56 4.62
CA GLU A 102 4.03 18.34 3.68
C GLU A 102 3.34 19.60 3.13
N HIS A 103 2.04 19.78 3.38
CA HIS A 103 1.23 20.91 2.92
C HIS A 103 1.29 21.08 1.39
N ALA A 104 1.37 19.95 0.66
CA ALA A 104 1.69 19.91 -0.76
C ALA A 104 0.66 19.15 -1.61
N LEU A 105 -0.47 18.74 -1.03
CA LEU A 105 -1.49 18.00 -1.75
C LEU A 105 -2.24 18.88 -2.78
N ASP A 106 -2.13 18.53 -4.07
CA ASP A 106 -2.95 19.12 -5.13
C ASP A 106 -4.31 18.41 -5.25
N ILE A 107 -5.36 19.08 -4.79
CA ILE A 107 -6.75 18.60 -4.84
C ILE A 107 -7.24 18.36 -6.28
N GLN A 108 -6.86 19.22 -7.23
CA GLN A 108 -7.27 19.05 -8.63
C GLN A 108 -6.60 17.84 -9.25
N TYR A 109 -5.33 17.60 -8.93
CA TYR A 109 -4.65 16.39 -9.35
C TYR A 109 -5.27 15.14 -8.73
N ALA A 110 -5.53 15.13 -7.42
CA ALA A 110 -6.21 14.01 -6.74
C ALA A 110 -7.55 13.67 -7.42
N ARG A 111 -8.36 14.69 -7.74
CA ARG A 111 -9.63 14.51 -8.47
C ARG A 111 -9.43 13.86 -9.84
N ARG A 112 -8.42 14.28 -10.61
CA ARG A 112 -8.09 13.67 -11.90
C ARG A 112 -7.65 12.21 -11.78
N LEU A 113 -7.08 11.81 -10.65
CA LEU A 113 -6.73 10.42 -10.35
C LEU A 113 -7.94 9.56 -9.93
N GLY A 114 -9.14 10.14 -9.86
CA GLY A 114 -10.37 9.45 -9.48
C GLY A 114 -10.65 9.44 -7.98
N VAL A 115 -9.95 10.28 -7.19
CA VAL A 115 -10.28 10.50 -5.78
C VAL A 115 -11.56 11.32 -5.70
N ASN A 116 -12.54 10.84 -4.94
CA ASN A 116 -13.68 11.66 -4.54
C ASN A 116 -13.22 12.67 -3.48
N THR A 117 -12.86 13.87 -3.94
CA THR A 117 -12.33 14.94 -3.09
C THR A 117 -13.37 15.56 -2.16
N GLU A 118 -14.67 15.39 -2.43
CA GLU A 118 -15.73 15.95 -1.59
C GLU A 118 -15.89 15.15 -0.28
N GLU A 119 -15.64 13.84 -0.36
CA GLU A 119 -15.73 12.90 0.76
C GLU A 119 -14.35 12.54 1.35
N LEU A 120 -13.26 13.10 0.82
CA LEU A 120 -11.91 12.85 1.35
C LEU A 120 -11.69 13.67 2.61
N LEU A 121 -11.43 13.00 3.74
CA LEU A 121 -11.04 13.69 4.97
C LEU A 121 -9.59 14.18 4.83
N ILE A 122 -9.37 15.48 4.96
CA ILE A 122 -8.03 16.08 4.86
C ILE A 122 -7.68 16.76 6.18
N SER A 123 -6.45 16.54 6.65
CA SER A 123 -5.88 17.24 7.79
C SER A 123 -4.52 17.80 7.42
N GLN A 124 -4.28 19.07 7.72
CA GLN A 124 -2.98 19.73 7.59
C GLN A 124 -2.48 20.07 9.01
N PRO A 125 -1.76 19.15 9.65
CA PRO A 125 -1.28 19.35 11.01
C PRO A 125 -0.11 20.35 11.06
N ASP A 126 0.03 21.01 12.20
CA ASP A 126 1.09 21.94 12.55
C ASP A 126 2.36 21.20 13.00
N PHE A 127 2.22 20.05 13.67
CA PHE A 127 3.33 19.27 14.21
C PHE A 127 3.06 17.75 14.23
N GLY A 128 4.12 16.96 14.42
CA GLY A 128 4.11 15.51 14.25
C GLY A 128 3.21 14.76 15.24
N GLU A 129 3.19 15.16 16.51
CA GLU A 129 2.29 14.57 17.52
C GLU A 129 0.82 14.75 17.12
N GLN A 130 0.43 15.97 16.71
CA GLN A 130 -0.94 16.27 16.26
C GLN A 130 -1.33 15.41 15.06
N ALA A 131 -0.45 15.29 14.06
CA ALA A 131 -0.67 14.45 12.89
C ALA A 131 -0.97 12.98 13.27
N LEU A 132 -0.17 12.43 14.19
CA LEU A 132 -0.26 11.03 14.62
C LEU A 132 -1.46 10.79 15.55
N ASP A 133 -1.83 11.76 16.38
CA ASP A 133 -3.03 11.67 17.22
C ASP A 133 -4.32 11.78 16.38
N ILE A 134 -4.35 12.64 15.35
CA ILE A 134 -5.46 12.68 14.39
C ILE A 134 -5.59 11.33 13.68
N ALA A 135 -4.47 10.76 13.21
CA ALA A 135 -4.48 9.43 12.61
C ALA A 135 -4.99 8.34 13.59
N ASP A 136 -4.58 8.38 14.86
CA ASP A 136 -5.06 7.44 15.89
C ASP A 136 -6.56 7.58 16.14
N LEU A 137 -7.09 8.80 16.22
CA LEU A 137 -8.52 9.05 16.39
C LEU A 137 -9.34 8.53 15.20
N LEU A 138 -8.89 8.80 13.98
CA LEU A 138 -9.53 8.30 12.76
C LEU A 138 -9.54 6.78 12.72
N VAL A 139 -8.41 6.13 13.01
CA VAL A 139 -8.32 4.66 13.09
C VAL A 139 -9.20 4.09 14.21
N ARG A 140 -9.23 4.72 15.39
CA ARG A 140 -10.08 4.29 16.53
C ARG A 140 -11.57 4.37 16.23
N SER A 141 -11.99 5.29 15.37
CA SER A 141 -13.40 5.43 14.99
C SER A 141 -13.95 4.17 14.30
N GLY A 142 -13.09 3.40 13.65
CA GLY A 142 -13.49 2.25 12.83
C GLY A 142 -14.26 2.63 11.55
N ALA A 143 -14.43 3.92 11.27
CA ALA A 143 -15.19 4.42 10.13
C ALA A 143 -14.33 4.70 8.88
N VAL A 144 -13.00 4.61 9.00
CA VAL A 144 -12.05 4.95 7.94
C VAL A 144 -11.34 3.68 7.44
N ASP A 145 -11.41 3.44 6.14
CA ASP A 145 -10.82 2.27 5.49
C ASP A 145 -9.33 2.45 5.18
N VAL A 146 -8.91 3.68 4.85
CA VAL A 146 -7.52 4.01 4.55
C VAL A 146 -7.13 5.38 5.09
N VAL A 147 -5.99 5.45 5.78
CA VAL A 147 -5.36 6.70 6.23
C VAL A 147 -3.99 6.80 5.57
N VAL A 148 -3.75 7.86 4.81
CA VAL A 148 -2.43 8.19 4.26
C VAL A 148 -1.80 9.31 5.08
N ILE A 149 -0.53 9.19 5.42
CA ILE A 149 0.27 10.21 6.10
C ILE A 149 1.42 10.61 5.18
N ASP A 150 1.36 11.84 4.65
CA ASP A 150 2.34 12.40 3.70
C ASP A 150 3.02 13.64 4.31
N SER A 151 4.24 13.57 4.84
CA SER A 151 5.11 12.39 4.93
C SER A 151 5.75 12.28 6.31
N VAL A 152 6.33 11.11 6.60
CA VAL A 152 7.08 10.87 7.84
C VAL A 152 8.17 11.91 8.06
N ALA A 153 8.80 12.40 6.99
CA ALA A 153 9.87 13.38 7.09
C ALA A 153 9.38 14.71 7.66
N ALA A 154 8.11 15.07 7.42
CA ALA A 154 7.46 16.28 7.88
C ALA A 154 6.78 16.12 9.27
N LEU A 155 6.85 14.94 9.90
CA LEU A 155 6.37 14.74 11.26
C LEU A 155 7.39 15.29 12.27
N ILE A 156 7.51 16.62 12.32
CA ILE A 156 8.45 17.32 13.19
C ILE A 156 7.84 17.44 14.60
N PRO A 157 8.53 16.99 15.66
CA PRO A 157 8.03 17.14 17.04
C PRO A 157 7.75 18.61 17.39
N GLN A 158 6.70 18.86 18.18
CA GLN A 158 6.36 20.23 18.62
C GLN A 158 7.56 20.96 19.27
N ALA A 159 8.27 20.26 20.15
CA ALA A 159 9.45 20.83 20.82
C ALA A 159 10.57 21.22 19.85
N GLU A 160 10.68 20.58 18.68
CA GLU A 160 11.67 20.91 17.65
C GLU A 160 11.25 22.15 16.85
N LEU A 161 9.93 22.36 16.66
CA LEU A 161 9.40 23.55 15.99
C LEU A 161 9.45 24.81 16.86
N GLU A 162 9.26 24.65 18.18
CA GLU A 162 9.33 25.75 19.15
C GLU A 162 10.77 26.11 19.56
N GLY A 163 11.73 25.22 19.27
CA GLY A 163 13.15 25.42 19.58
C GLY A 163 13.83 26.45 18.68
N GLU A 164 15.01 26.92 19.10
CA GLU A 164 15.80 27.84 18.29
C GLU A 164 16.50 27.14 17.12
N MET A 165 16.67 27.83 15.99
CA MET A 165 17.42 27.29 14.86
C MET A 165 18.85 26.95 15.27
N GLY A 166 19.24 25.69 15.11
CA GLY A 166 20.56 25.18 15.49
C GLY A 166 20.60 24.47 16.85
N GLU A 167 19.51 24.52 17.62
CA GLU A 167 19.37 23.69 18.81
C GLU A 167 19.26 22.21 18.41
N THR A 168 20.12 21.37 19.01
CA THR A 168 20.21 19.96 18.59
C THR A 168 19.23 19.09 19.37
N GLN A 169 18.15 18.66 18.73
CA GLN A 169 17.23 17.65 19.28
C GLN A 169 17.44 16.29 18.64
N VAL A 170 18.51 15.60 19.05
CA VAL A 170 18.87 14.29 18.45
C VAL A 170 17.76 13.26 18.66
N GLY A 171 17.19 12.77 17.56
CA GLY A 171 16.30 11.61 17.57
C GLY A 171 14.87 11.86 18.07
N GLY A 172 14.43 13.12 18.17
CA GLY A 172 13.05 13.48 18.53
C GLY A 172 12.02 12.73 17.68
N GLN A 173 12.09 12.91 16.36
CA GLN A 173 11.21 12.25 15.40
C GLN A 173 11.21 10.72 15.49
N ALA A 174 12.37 10.09 15.72
CA ALA A 174 12.46 8.63 15.85
C ALA A 174 11.75 8.11 17.11
N ARG A 175 11.83 8.85 18.23
CA ARG A 175 11.12 8.51 19.47
C ARG A 175 9.61 8.70 19.30
N LEU A 176 9.19 9.80 18.68
CA LEU A 176 7.80 10.07 18.34
C LEU A 176 7.19 8.92 17.53
N MET A 177 7.84 8.54 16.43
CA MET A 177 7.39 7.43 15.58
C MET A 177 7.33 6.09 16.32
N SER A 178 8.33 5.81 17.17
CA SER A 178 8.36 4.58 17.97
C SER A 178 7.20 4.52 18.98
N HIS A 179 6.88 5.64 19.62
CA HIS A 179 5.76 5.74 20.55
C HIS A 179 4.41 5.62 19.83
N ALA A 180 4.22 6.39 18.75
CA ALA A 180 2.98 6.40 17.99
C ALA A 180 2.66 5.04 17.37
N LEU A 181 3.63 4.39 16.70
CA LEU A 181 3.40 3.07 16.09
C LEU A 181 3.08 2.00 17.13
N ARG A 182 3.63 2.09 18.34
CA ARG A 182 3.30 1.18 19.45
C ARG A 182 1.84 1.32 19.88
N LYS A 183 1.32 2.56 19.93
CA LYS A 183 -0.09 2.87 20.25
C LYS A 183 -1.04 2.49 19.11
N LEU A 184 -0.67 2.81 17.88
CA LEU A 184 -1.48 2.64 16.68
C LEU A 184 -1.67 1.17 16.26
N THR A 185 -0.62 0.34 16.34
CA THR A 185 -0.63 -1.00 15.70
C THR A 185 -1.79 -1.88 16.17
N GLY A 186 -2.10 -1.87 17.47
CA GLY A 186 -3.23 -2.63 18.01
C GLY A 186 -4.59 -2.12 17.51
N THR A 187 -4.75 -0.79 17.44
CA THR A 187 -5.97 -0.16 16.92
C THR A 187 -6.15 -0.40 15.42
N ILE A 188 -5.08 -0.26 14.64
CA ILE A 188 -5.04 -0.51 13.20
C ILE A 188 -5.55 -1.92 12.91
N HIS A 189 -5.08 -2.92 13.65
CA HIS A 189 -5.52 -4.29 13.43
C HIS A 189 -7.02 -4.48 13.71
N LYS A 190 -7.55 -3.92 14.80
CA LYS A 190 -8.95 -4.07 15.22
C LYS A 190 -9.94 -3.31 14.34
N SER A 191 -9.54 -2.17 13.79
CA SER A 191 -10.37 -1.31 12.95
C SER A 191 -10.40 -1.75 11.49
N HIS A 192 -9.50 -2.66 11.08
CA HIS A 192 -9.27 -3.00 9.67
C HIS A 192 -8.88 -1.81 8.77
N THR A 193 -8.49 -0.67 9.34
CA THR A 193 -7.98 0.48 8.59
C THR A 193 -6.59 0.18 8.02
N SER A 194 -6.38 0.44 6.74
CA SER A 194 -5.05 0.45 6.13
C SER A 194 -4.35 1.78 6.45
N VAL A 195 -3.19 1.76 7.11
CA VAL A 195 -2.43 2.99 7.37
C VAL A 195 -1.18 3.02 6.50
N ILE A 196 -1.06 4.04 5.67
CA ILE A 196 0.01 4.21 4.68
C ILE A 196 0.86 5.41 5.09
N PHE A 197 2.14 5.17 5.33
CA PHE A 197 3.12 6.22 5.54
C PHE A 197 3.89 6.45 4.25
N ILE A 198 3.90 7.68 3.75
CA ILE A 198 4.84 8.12 2.73
C ILE A 198 6.13 8.54 3.42
N ASN A 199 7.27 8.16 2.86
CA ASN A 199 8.57 8.48 3.43
C ASN A 199 9.59 8.85 2.35
N GLN A 200 10.57 9.65 2.75
CA GLN A 200 11.66 10.09 1.88
C GLN A 200 12.92 9.26 2.15
N ILE A 201 13.77 9.15 1.13
CA ILE A 201 15.11 8.59 1.26
C ILE A 201 16.05 9.67 1.83
N ARG A 202 16.95 9.25 2.72
CA ARG A 202 18.11 10.00 3.22
C ARG A 202 19.35 9.13 3.11
N MET A 203 20.52 9.75 3.09
CA MET A 203 21.80 9.02 3.15
C MET A 203 22.31 8.96 4.59
N LYS A 204 22.84 7.81 5.02
CA LYS A 204 23.55 7.71 6.30
C LYS A 204 24.90 8.41 6.21
N ILE A 205 25.10 9.43 7.04
CA ILE A 205 26.37 10.15 7.17
C ILE A 205 27.40 9.24 7.85
N GLY A 206 28.64 9.24 7.37
CA GLY A 206 29.75 8.49 7.98
C GLY A 206 29.85 7.01 7.58
N MET A 207 29.05 6.55 6.60
CA MET A 207 29.16 5.18 6.09
C MET A 207 30.28 5.10 5.03
N THR A 208 31.51 4.86 5.48
CA THR A 208 32.68 4.63 4.62
C THR A 208 32.88 3.12 4.46
N GLY A 209 32.24 2.48 3.46
CA GLY A 209 32.34 1.02 3.24
C GLY A 209 31.33 0.42 2.25
N TYR A 210 31.27 -0.92 2.20
CA TYR A 210 30.34 -1.72 1.38
C TYR A 210 28.93 -1.77 2.00
N GLY A 211 27.89 -1.43 1.23
CA GLY A 211 26.48 -1.50 1.64
C GLY A 211 25.61 -0.42 0.98
N ASN A 212 24.28 -0.52 1.10
CA ASN A 212 23.39 0.55 0.62
C ASN A 212 23.34 1.69 1.67
N PRO A 213 23.79 2.93 1.35
CA PRO A 213 23.79 4.07 2.27
C PRO A 213 22.40 4.65 2.52
N GLU A 214 21.39 4.24 1.74
CA GLU A 214 20.04 4.76 1.85
C GLU A 214 19.34 4.31 3.14
N THR A 215 18.65 5.25 3.76
CA THR A 215 17.73 5.02 4.87
C THR A 215 16.47 5.85 4.69
N THR A 216 15.46 5.60 5.51
CA THR A 216 14.23 6.39 5.57
C THR A 216 14.19 7.20 6.87
N THR A 217 13.40 8.27 6.89
CA THR A 217 13.24 9.16 8.05
C THR A 217 12.37 8.50 9.15
N GLY A 218 12.33 9.08 10.36
CA GLY A 218 11.54 8.53 11.47
C GLY A 218 12.16 7.33 12.19
N GLY A 219 13.46 7.07 12.00
CA GLY A 219 14.18 5.99 12.66
C GLY A 219 13.82 4.59 12.12
N HIS A 220 13.93 3.57 12.97
CA HIS A 220 13.74 2.17 12.56
C HIS A 220 12.33 1.62 12.84
N ALA A 221 11.53 2.27 13.67
CA ALA A 221 10.25 1.74 14.13
C ALA A 221 9.32 1.38 12.96
N LEU A 222 9.12 2.31 12.02
CA LEU A 222 8.26 2.08 10.85
C LEU A 222 8.69 0.85 10.04
N LYS A 223 10.00 0.64 9.88
CA LYS A 223 10.55 -0.52 9.17
C LYS A 223 10.14 -1.85 9.82
N PHE A 224 9.97 -1.90 11.15
CA PHE A 224 9.57 -3.10 11.88
C PHE A 224 8.05 -3.29 11.89
N TYR A 225 7.30 -2.21 12.12
CA TYR A 225 5.83 -2.22 12.22
C TYR A 225 5.14 -2.38 10.87
N ALA A 226 5.71 -1.84 9.78
CA ALA A 226 5.18 -2.02 8.44
C ALA A 226 5.07 -3.51 8.07
N SER A 227 3.90 -3.94 7.61
CA SER A 227 3.69 -5.26 7.03
C SER A 227 4.15 -5.31 5.58
N VAL A 228 3.98 -4.20 4.86
CA VAL A 228 4.44 -4.02 3.49
C VAL A 228 5.34 -2.79 3.43
N ARG A 229 6.46 -2.89 2.70
CA ARG A 229 7.31 -1.73 2.37
C ARG A 229 7.56 -1.71 0.87
N LEU A 230 7.30 -0.57 0.25
CA LEU A 230 7.40 -0.35 -1.19
C LEU A 230 8.50 0.68 -1.47
N ASP A 231 9.51 0.28 -2.26
CA ASP A 231 10.54 1.16 -2.80
C ASP A 231 10.13 1.58 -4.21
N ILE A 232 9.65 2.82 -4.36
CA ILE A 232 9.15 3.37 -5.62
C ILE A 232 10.17 4.33 -6.24
N ARG A 233 10.55 4.08 -7.49
CA ARG A 233 11.56 4.87 -8.21
C ARG A 233 11.13 5.16 -9.64
N LYS A 234 11.36 6.39 -10.09
CA LYS A 234 11.40 6.73 -11.52
C LYS A 234 12.63 6.06 -12.14
N ILE A 235 12.42 5.22 -13.15
CA ILE A 235 13.48 4.54 -13.89
C ILE A 235 13.74 5.15 -15.27
N GLN A 236 12.72 5.77 -15.88
CA GLN A 236 12.86 6.48 -17.15
C GLN A 236 11.90 7.66 -17.22
N THR A 237 12.31 8.72 -17.90
CA THR A 237 11.43 9.83 -18.26
C THR A 237 10.79 9.55 -19.61
N LEU A 238 9.47 9.64 -19.71
CA LEU A 238 8.73 9.44 -20.95
C LEU A 238 8.61 10.78 -21.68
N LYS A 239 9.02 10.80 -22.96
CA LYS A 239 9.03 12.01 -23.78
C LYS A 239 8.52 11.72 -25.19
N ASP A 240 7.83 12.70 -25.76
CA ASP A 240 7.63 12.80 -27.21
C ASP A 240 8.37 14.04 -27.70
N LYS A 241 9.42 13.81 -28.50
CA LYS A 241 10.40 14.84 -28.87
C LYS A 241 10.97 15.55 -27.63
N GLU A 242 10.64 16.82 -27.43
CA GLU A 242 11.08 17.63 -26.29
C GLU A 242 10.06 17.64 -25.13
N GLU A 243 8.82 17.23 -25.37
CA GLU A 243 7.75 17.29 -24.37
C GLU A 243 7.80 16.09 -23.43
N VAL A 244 7.87 16.35 -22.13
CA VAL A 244 7.85 15.32 -21.09
C VAL A 244 6.41 15.08 -20.67
N TYR A 245 5.88 13.90 -20.97
CA TYR A 245 4.48 13.57 -20.65
C TYR A 245 4.33 12.60 -19.47
N GLY A 246 5.42 12.01 -18.96
CA GLY A 246 5.32 11.09 -17.83
C GLY A 246 6.65 10.45 -17.41
N SER A 247 6.53 9.40 -16.63
CA SER A 247 7.66 8.62 -16.13
C SER A 247 7.36 7.13 -16.09
N ARG A 248 8.30 6.31 -16.56
CA ARG A 248 8.34 4.88 -16.24
C ARG A 248 8.78 4.74 -14.79
N THR A 249 7.97 4.05 -14.01
CA THR A 249 8.16 3.88 -12.57
C THR A 249 8.28 2.40 -12.26
N ARG A 250 9.19 2.08 -11.33
CA ARG A 250 9.34 0.75 -10.76
C ARG A 250 9.04 0.79 -9.27
N VAL A 251 8.25 -0.17 -8.80
CA VAL A 251 7.97 -0.39 -7.38
C VAL A 251 8.47 -1.75 -6.97
N LYS A 252 9.39 -1.81 -6.00
CA LYS A 252 9.89 -3.07 -5.42
C LYS A 252 9.26 -3.30 -4.06
N VAL A 253 8.72 -4.50 -3.83
CA VAL A 253 8.19 -4.93 -2.53
C VAL A 253 9.34 -5.38 -1.64
N VAL A 254 10.01 -4.45 -0.96
CA VAL A 254 11.22 -4.75 -0.15
C VAL A 254 10.90 -5.42 1.18
N LYS A 255 9.64 -5.40 1.62
CA LYS A 255 9.14 -6.16 2.76
C LYS A 255 7.70 -6.56 2.50
N ASN A 256 7.38 -7.82 2.80
CA ASN A 256 6.02 -8.34 2.71
C ASN A 256 5.83 -9.39 3.82
N LYS A 257 4.88 -9.15 4.74
CA LYS A 257 4.49 -10.08 5.80
C LYS A 257 3.25 -10.91 5.46
N VAL A 258 2.65 -10.68 4.30
CA VAL A 258 1.37 -11.31 3.91
C VAL A 258 1.50 -12.21 2.67
N ALA A 259 2.61 -12.09 1.95
CA ALA A 259 3.00 -12.92 0.81
C ALA A 259 4.52 -12.86 0.60
N PRO A 260 5.11 -13.64 -0.32
CA PRO A 260 6.54 -13.58 -0.61
C PRO A 260 7.02 -12.16 -0.99
N PRO A 261 8.12 -11.66 -0.39
CA PRO A 261 8.68 -10.34 -0.71
C PRO A 261 9.55 -10.36 -1.98
N PHE A 262 10.10 -9.19 -2.33
CA PHE A 262 11.11 -8.92 -3.35
C PHE A 262 10.68 -8.99 -4.82
N ARG A 263 9.39 -9.23 -5.06
CA ARG A 263 8.80 -8.96 -6.38
C ARG A 263 8.81 -7.46 -6.68
N GLU A 264 8.79 -7.14 -7.96
CA GLU A 264 8.69 -5.76 -8.44
C GLU A 264 7.62 -5.65 -9.53
N ALA A 265 7.12 -4.44 -9.69
CA ALA A 265 6.20 -4.05 -10.75
C ALA A 265 6.74 -2.82 -11.46
N GLN A 266 6.46 -2.72 -12.75
CA GLN A 266 6.79 -1.55 -13.56
C GLN A 266 5.54 -1.06 -14.27
N PHE A 267 5.34 0.25 -14.26
CA PHE A 267 4.20 0.90 -14.90
C PHE A 267 4.54 2.34 -15.25
N ASP A 268 3.76 2.92 -16.14
CA ASP A 268 3.91 4.32 -16.53
C ASP A 268 3.03 5.18 -15.61
N ILE A 269 3.60 6.27 -15.09
CA ILE A 269 2.85 7.37 -14.48
C ILE A 269 2.82 8.51 -15.48
N LEU A 270 1.66 8.79 -16.04
CA LEU A 270 1.43 9.88 -16.97
C LEU A 270 1.03 11.14 -16.20
N TYR A 271 1.62 12.28 -16.53
CA TYR A 271 1.35 13.52 -15.81
C TYR A 271 -0.08 13.98 -16.09
N GLY A 272 -0.81 14.31 -15.02
CA GLY A 272 -2.22 14.71 -15.09
C GLY A 272 -3.23 13.56 -15.00
N THR A 273 -2.86 12.32 -15.32
CA THR A 273 -3.79 11.16 -15.29
C THR A 273 -3.37 10.05 -14.32
N GLY A 274 -2.10 9.98 -13.93
CA GLY A 274 -1.58 9.00 -12.97
C GLY A 274 -1.12 7.68 -13.61
N ILE A 275 -1.26 6.59 -12.87
CA ILE A 275 -0.86 5.24 -13.28
C ILE A 275 -1.67 4.83 -14.51
N SER A 276 -0.95 4.44 -15.57
CA SER A 276 -1.50 4.02 -16.85
C SER A 276 -1.92 2.56 -16.82
N ARG A 277 -3.20 2.30 -16.56
CA ARG A 277 -3.77 0.94 -16.60
C ARG A 277 -3.63 0.31 -17.98
N GLU A 278 -3.88 1.08 -19.04
CA GLU A 278 -3.74 0.64 -20.43
C GLU A 278 -2.29 0.27 -20.77
N GLY A 279 -1.32 1.04 -20.24
CA GLY A 279 0.11 0.74 -20.41
C GLY A 279 0.51 -0.57 -19.73
N GLU A 280 0.00 -0.83 -18.53
CA GLU A 280 0.22 -2.10 -17.82
C GLU A 280 -0.42 -3.28 -18.55
N LEU A 281 -1.64 -3.12 -19.08
CA LEU A 281 -2.31 -4.17 -19.85
C LEU A 281 -1.51 -4.55 -21.10
N LEU A 282 -0.90 -3.58 -21.77
CA LEU A 282 -0.05 -3.85 -22.92
C LEU A 282 1.24 -4.58 -22.54
N ASP A 283 1.89 -4.17 -21.46
CA ASP A 283 3.13 -4.80 -20.98
C ASP A 283 2.86 -6.24 -20.53
N LEU A 284 1.97 -6.41 -19.55
CA LEU A 284 1.62 -7.70 -18.97
C LEU A 284 0.94 -8.61 -20.00
N GLY A 285 0.08 -8.05 -20.86
CA GLY A 285 -0.56 -8.79 -21.94
C GLY A 285 0.43 -9.30 -22.98
N SER A 286 1.46 -8.51 -23.30
CA SER A 286 2.54 -8.96 -24.21
C SER A 286 3.40 -10.04 -23.57
N GLU A 287 3.74 -9.88 -22.29
CA GLU A 287 4.52 -10.88 -21.53
C GLU A 287 3.76 -12.21 -21.38
N ALA A 288 2.44 -12.15 -21.20
CA ALA A 288 1.56 -13.31 -21.10
C ALA A 288 1.20 -13.95 -22.46
N GLY A 289 1.61 -13.36 -23.59
CA GLY A 289 1.24 -13.82 -24.93
C GLY A 289 -0.25 -13.63 -25.27
N ILE A 290 -0.94 -12.72 -24.57
CA ILE A 290 -2.35 -12.37 -24.81
C ILE A 290 -2.46 -11.26 -25.85
N VAL A 291 -1.52 -10.33 -25.83
CA VAL A 291 -1.36 -9.27 -26.84
C VAL A 291 -0.16 -9.62 -27.71
N ASP A 292 -0.42 -9.86 -28.98
CA ASP A 292 0.64 -10.19 -29.94
C ASP A 292 1.39 -8.94 -30.37
N LYS A 293 2.72 -8.97 -30.25
CA LYS A 293 3.60 -7.88 -30.67
C LYS A 293 4.50 -8.33 -31.82
N SER A 294 4.23 -7.83 -33.02
CA SER A 294 5.03 -8.07 -34.24
C SER A 294 5.77 -6.80 -34.65
N GLY A 295 7.02 -6.65 -34.18
CA GLY A 295 7.79 -5.42 -34.36
C GLY A 295 7.15 -4.25 -33.62
N ALA A 296 6.63 -3.27 -34.38
CA ALA A 296 5.92 -2.11 -33.82
C ALA A 296 4.39 -2.31 -33.75
N TRP A 297 3.84 -3.39 -34.29
CA TRP A 297 2.40 -3.64 -34.35
C TRP A 297 1.91 -4.47 -33.17
N PHE A 298 0.75 -4.10 -32.62
CA PHE A 298 0.05 -4.80 -31.55
C PHE A 298 -1.28 -5.36 -32.06
N SER A 299 -1.61 -6.58 -31.67
CA SER A 299 -2.88 -7.26 -32.00
C SER A 299 -3.44 -8.03 -30.80
N PHE A 300 -4.75 -8.23 -30.77
CA PHE A 300 -5.43 -9.07 -29.80
C PHE A 300 -6.31 -10.08 -30.55
N GLY A 301 -5.91 -11.34 -30.57
CA GLY A 301 -6.53 -12.34 -31.44
C GLY A 301 -6.43 -11.94 -32.91
N SER A 302 -7.57 -11.83 -33.61
CA SER A 302 -7.61 -11.37 -35.01
C SER A 302 -7.68 -9.85 -35.17
N GLU A 303 -7.86 -9.09 -34.10
CA GLU A 303 -8.05 -7.64 -34.16
C GLU A 303 -6.72 -6.90 -34.06
N ARG A 304 -6.47 -5.98 -34.99
CA ARG A 304 -5.29 -5.12 -34.96
C ARG A 304 -5.56 -3.91 -34.07
N LEU A 305 -4.82 -3.81 -32.97
CA LEU A 305 -4.94 -2.70 -32.02
C LEU A 305 -4.26 -1.43 -32.52
N GLY A 306 -3.18 -1.57 -33.30
CA GLY A 306 -2.47 -0.43 -33.91
C GLY A 306 -0.96 -0.59 -33.96
N GLN A 307 -0.30 0.46 -34.43
CA GLN A 307 1.16 0.55 -34.51
C GLN A 307 1.70 1.54 -33.47
N GLY A 308 2.69 1.09 -32.69
CA GLY A 308 3.34 1.86 -31.64
C GLY A 308 2.59 1.80 -30.31
N ARG A 309 3.34 1.72 -29.21
CA ARG A 309 2.79 1.59 -27.85
C ARG A 309 1.82 2.72 -27.51
N GLU A 310 2.20 3.95 -27.83
CA GLU A 310 1.43 5.15 -27.45
C GLU A 310 0.07 5.20 -28.14
N ASN A 311 0.04 4.98 -29.46
CA ASN A 311 -1.21 4.94 -30.22
C ASN A 311 -2.15 3.84 -29.72
N VAL A 312 -1.61 2.66 -29.40
CA VAL A 312 -2.41 1.54 -28.90
C VAL A 312 -2.94 1.83 -27.50
N ARG A 313 -2.14 2.50 -26.65
CA ARG A 313 -2.58 2.93 -25.32
C ARG A 313 -3.76 3.91 -25.43
N ASP A 314 -3.69 4.89 -26.33
CA ASP A 314 -4.77 5.85 -26.53
C ASP A 314 -6.02 5.17 -27.11
N PHE A 315 -5.85 4.22 -28.04
CA PHE A 315 -6.94 3.36 -28.52
C PHE A 315 -7.62 2.59 -27.38
N LEU A 316 -6.87 1.96 -26.48
CA LEU A 316 -7.44 1.22 -25.33
C LEU A 316 -8.10 2.15 -24.30
N ARG A 317 -7.65 3.41 -24.21
CA ARG A 317 -8.28 4.41 -23.35
C ARG A 317 -9.67 4.79 -23.88
N GLU A 318 -9.81 4.93 -25.19
CA GLU A 318 -11.06 5.26 -25.86
C GLU A 318 -12.00 4.05 -25.99
N ASN A 319 -11.43 2.85 -26.19
CA ASN A 319 -12.17 1.61 -26.36
C ASN A 319 -12.19 0.77 -25.07
N THR A 320 -13.08 1.14 -24.15
CA THR A 320 -13.22 0.46 -22.84
C THR A 320 -13.60 -1.01 -22.97
N ALA A 321 -14.42 -1.38 -23.96
CA ALA A 321 -14.81 -2.76 -24.19
C ALA A 321 -13.62 -3.65 -24.54
N MET A 322 -12.74 -3.18 -25.44
CA MET A 322 -11.51 -3.91 -25.79
C MET A 322 -10.56 -4.01 -24.60
N ARG A 323 -10.39 -2.90 -23.85
CA ARG A 323 -9.57 -2.88 -22.63
C ARG A 323 -10.03 -3.91 -21.61
N GLU A 324 -11.33 -3.98 -21.35
CA GLU A 324 -11.92 -4.93 -20.40
C GLU A 324 -11.78 -6.38 -20.87
N GLN A 325 -11.88 -6.66 -22.17
CA GLN A 325 -11.65 -8.00 -22.71
C GLN A 325 -10.20 -8.46 -22.54
N ILE A 326 -9.23 -7.58 -22.82
CA ILE A 326 -7.80 -7.87 -22.62
C ILE A 326 -7.53 -8.09 -21.13
N GLU A 327 -8.05 -7.21 -20.27
CA GLU A 327 -7.90 -7.32 -18.84
C GLU A 327 -8.49 -8.61 -18.26
N ALA A 328 -9.70 -8.98 -18.67
CA ALA A 328 -10.34 -10.21 -18.23
C ALA A 328 -9.49 -11.45 -18.58
N LYS A 329 -9.00 -11.56 -19.82
CA LYS A 329 -8.11 -12.66 -20.22
C LYS A 329 -6.79 -12.64 -19.46
N LEU A 330 -6.24 -11.46 -19.20
CA LEU A 330 -5.00 -11.32 -18.43
C LEU A 330 -5.18 -11.80 -16.99
N LEU A 331 -6.24 -11.37 -16.33
CA LEU A 331 -6.54 -11.79 -14.97
C LEU A 331 -6.79 -13.30 -14.89
N GLU A 332 -7.52 -13.87 -15.86
CA GLU A 332 -7.72 -15.32 -15.98
C GLU A 332 -6.39 -16.07 -16.14
N HIS A 333 -5.52 -15.63 -17.06
CA HIS A 333 -4.20 -16.23 -17.29
C HIS A 333 -3.32 -16.20 -16.02
N LEU A 334 -3.44 -15.13 -15.23
CA LEU A 334 -2.69 -14.95 -13.99
C LEU A 334 -3.32 -15.68 -12.79
N GLY A 335 -4.43 -16.40 -13.00
CA GLY A 335 -5.15 -17.11 -11.94
C GLY A 335 -5.84 -16.19 -10.93
N LEU A 336 -6.06 -14.92 -11.31
CA LEU A 336 -6.80 -13.94 -10.53
C LEU A 336 -8.24 -13.89 -11.04
N THR A 337 -9.13 -14.72 -10.51
CA THR A 337 -10.57 -14.53 -10.76
C THR A 337 -11.02 -13.23 -10.11
N ASN A 338 -11.70 -12.39 -10.90
CA ASN A 338 -12.07 -11.03 -10.52
C ASN A 338 -12.83 -11.02 -9.17
N PRO A 339 -12.33 -10.32 -8.12
CA PRO A 339 -13.06 -10.21 -6.86
C PRO A 339 -14.37 -9.40 -6.98
N MET A 340 -14.72 -8.90 -8.18
CA MET A 340 -16.00 -8.23 -8.43
C MET A 340 -17.23 -9.15 -8.40
N VAL A 341 -17.08 -10.47 -8.23
CA VAL A 341 -18.23 -11.41 -8.21
C VAL A 341 -18.67 -11.80 -6.79
N GLU A 342 -17.92 -11.47 -5.73
CA GLU A 342 -18.28 -11.87 -4.35
C GLU A 342 -19.04 -10.83 -3.51
N VAL A 343 -19.50 -9.72 -4.10
CA VAL A 343 -20.33 -8.73 -3.39
C VAL A 343 -21.62 -8.46 -4.14
N ALA A 344 -22.37 -9.53 -4.40
CA ALA A 344 -23.78 -9.48 -4.76
C ALA A 344 -24.44 -10.84 -4.45
N SER A 345 -24.56 -11.17 -3.17
CA SER A 345 -25.53 -12.15 -2.67
C SER A 345 -26.09 -11.73 -1.31
#